data_AF-A0A6B0Y3G2-F1
#
_entry.id   AF-A0A6B0Y3G2-F1
#
_cell.length_a   1.000
_cell.length_b   1.000
_cell.length_c   1.000
_cell.angle_alpha   90.00
_cell.angle_beta   90.00
_cell.angle_gamma   90.00
#
_symmetry.space_group_name_H-M   'P 1'
#
loop_
_entity.id
_entity.type
_entity.pdbx_description
1 polymer ?
#
loop_
_entity_poly.entity_id
_entity_poly.type
_entity_poly.pdbx_seq_one_letter_code
_entity_poly.pdbx_strand_id
1 'polypeptide(L)'
;VDPSLGIGDVAVPERWGQYLEMLFAREVDGGWATLPFFEYPYGNFGMMFPRSVTVSRAGTDAPETRFWFPVDVALLEAARSAASKVTLARCTADGRCLDRLPRIAVGGSGVSGGAFVDNADFRTWIFEAFGARLLDMESAAVAHVAHANGVPFVAVRSLADLAGGSAGANQMETFLELAAGNAAAVVRAMLREMPDRP
;
A
#
# COMPACT_ATOMS: atom_id res chain seq x y z
N VAL A 1 0.70 1.47 8.17
CA VAL A 1 0.56 0.28 9.05
C VAL A 1 1.89 -0.09 9.71
N ASP A 2 3.02 0.08 9.02
CA ASP A 2 4.35 -0.06 9.62
C ASP A 2 4.58 0.96 10.75
N PRO A 3 4.89 0.52 11.99
CA PRO A 3 5.08 1.40 13.13
C PRO A 3 6.33 2.29 13.02
N SER A 4 7.26 1.99 12.11
CA SER A 4 8.41 2.84 11.85
C SER A 4 8.09 4.06 10.99
N LEU A 5 6.97 4.06 10.27
CA LEU A 5 6.52 5.15 9.39
C LEU A 5 5.50 6.06 10.10
N GLY A 6 5.52 7.34 9.75
CA GLY A 6 4.67 8.38 10.33
C GLY A 6 3.95 9.19 9.27
N ILE A 7 3.02 10.04 9.71
CA ILE A 7 2.31 10.98 8.85
C ILE A 7 3.32 11.84 8.07
N GLY A 8 3.04 12.10 6.81
CA GLY A 8 3.86 12.84 5.87
C GLY A 8 4.98 12.02 5.22
N ASP A 9 5.34 10.84 5.77
CA ASP A 9 6.31 9.95 5.11
C ASP A 9 5.74 9.49 3.77
N VAL A 10 6.62 9.33 2.78
CA VAL A 10 6.29 8.79 1.47
C VAL A 10 6.87 7.39 1.36
N ALA A 11 6.06 6.44 0.94
CA ALA A 11 6.48 5.08 0.70
C ALA A 11 6.24 4.69 -0.77
N VAL A 12 7.23 3.98 -1.33
CA VAL A 12 7.20 3.42 -2.69
C VAL A 12 7.46 1.92 -2.58
N PRO A 13 6.41 1.11 -2.37
CA PRO A 13 6.55 -0.34 -2.23
C PRO A 13 7.00 -1.01 -3.53
N GLU A 14 7.73 -2.13 -3.42
CA GLU A 14 8.20 -2.92 -4.57
C GLU A 14 7.16 -3.94 -5.05
N ARG A 15 6.08 -4.13 -4.28
CA ARG A 15 4.96 -5.00 -4.64
C ARG A 15 3.68 -4.59 -3.92
N TRP A 16 2.55 -4.92 -4.53
CA TRP A 16 1.21 -4.58 -4.05
C TRP A 16 0.31 -5.80 -3.97
N GLY A 17 -0.50 -5.91 -2.91
CA GLY A 17 -1.45 -7.01 -2.73
C GLY A 17 -2.86 -6.55 -2.35
N GLN A 18 -3.88 -7.26 -2.84
CA GLN A 18 -5.29 -7.01 -2.51
C GLN A 18 -5.66 -7.72 -1.21
N TYR A 19 -5.53 -7.05 -0.07
CA TYR A 19 -5.74 -7.71 1.23
C TYR A 19 -7.22 -7.91 1.56
N LEU A 20 -8.12 -7.06 1.05
CA LEU A 20 -9.58 -7.18 1.24
C LEU A 20 -10.27 -8.07 0.22
N GLU A 21 -9.52 -8.75 -0.65
CA GLU A 21 -10.07 -9.91 -1.32
C GLU A 21 -10.20 -11.01 -0.26
N MET A 22 -11.40 -11.25 0.26
CA MET A 22 -11.59 -12.02 1.49
C MET A 22 -12.75 -13.01 1.40
N LEU A 23 -12.60 -14.12 2.11
CA LEU A 23 -13.74 -14.86 2.66
C LEU A 23 -14.08 -14.26 4.03
N PHE A 24 -15.34 -13.86 4.20
CA PHE A 24 -15.90 -13.66 5.53
C PHE A 24 -16.48 -15.00 5.97
N ALA A 25 -15.69 -15.74 6.76
CA ALA A 25 -15.96 -17.12 7.11
C ALA A 25 -17.15 -17.24 8.06
N ARG A 26 -17.91 -18.34 7.92
CA ARG A 26 -19.05 -18.60 8.78
C ARG A 26 -18.59 -19.02 10.17
N GLU A 27 -19.23 -18.47 11.20
CA GLU A 27 -18.97 -18.87 12.58
C GLU A 27 -19.37 -20.34 12.84
N VAL A 28 -18.56 -21.02 13.63
CA VAL A 28 -18.79 -22.37 14.17
C VAL A 28 -18.29 -22.41 15.62
N ASP A 29 -18.68 -23.43 16.38
CA ASP A 29 -18.24 -23.60 17.76
C ASP A 29 -16.70 -23.54 17.87
N GLY A 30 -16.20 -22.47 18.49
CA GLY A 30 -14.78 -22.26 18.73
C GLY A 30 -13.98 -21.68 17.55
N GLY A 31 -14.61 -21.21 16.47
CA GLY A 31 -13.86 -20.54 15.39
C GLY A 31 -14.64 -20.28 14.11
N TRP A 32 -13.95 -20.43 12.98
CA TRP A 32 -14.45 -20.04 11.65
C TRP A 32 -14.30 -21.17 10.65
N ALA A 33 -15.38 -21.48 9.93
CA ALA A 33 -15.37 -22.48 8.87
C ALA A 33 -14.91 -21.84 7.54
N THR A 34 -13.78 -22.31 7.02
CA THR A 34 -13.23 -21.90 5.71
C THR A 34 -13.80 -22.75 4.57
N LEU A 35 -13.54 -22.35 3.32
CA LEU A 35 -13.96 -23.07 2.13
C LEU A 35 -12.77 -23.86 1.56
N PRO A 36 -12.90 -25.18 1.34
CA PRO A 36 -11.77 -26.06 1.00
C PRO A 36 -11.19 -25.83 -0.41
N PHE A 37 -11.84 -25.03 -1.24
CA PHE A 37 -11.41 -24.69 -2.60
C PHE A 37 -10.68 -23.35 -2.70
N PHE A 38 -10.47 -22.65 -1.57
CA PHE A 38 -9.64 -21.45 -1.50
C PHE A 38 -8.42 -21.69 -0.61
N GLU A 39 -7.37 -20.93 -0.88
CA GLU A 39 -6.17 -20.86 -0.06
C GLU A 39 -6.16 -19.57 0.76
N TYR A 40 -5.64 -19.67 1.99
CA TYR A 40 -5.61 -18.58 2.97
C TYR A 40 -4.20 -18.40 3.56
N PRO A 41 -3.22 -17.96 2.75
CA PRO A 41 -1.80 -18.00 3.13
C PRO A 41 -1.41 -17.00 4.24
N TYR A 42 -2.31 -16.12 4.67
CA TYR A 42 -2.02 -15.03 5.61
C TYR A 42 -2.81 -15.11 6.94
N GLY A 43 -3.42 -16.27 7.24
CA GLY A 43 -4.26 -16.43 8.42
C GLY A 43 -5.53 -15.58 8.34
N ASN A 44 -6.01 -15.07 9.47
CA ASN A 44 -7.27 -14.32 9.55
C ASN A 44 -7.26 -13.27 10.66
N PHE A 45 -8.13 -12.28 10.52
CA PHE A 45 -8.53 -11.38 11.60
C PHE A 45 -10.02 -11.56 11.88
N GLY A 46 -10.36 -12.23 12.99
CA GLY A 46 -11.73 -12.66 13.24
C GLY A 46 -12.24 -13.51 12.07
N MET A 47 -13.41 -13.16 11.52
CA MET A 47 -14.00 -13.88 10.38
C MET A 47 -13.31 -13.61 9.03
N MET A 48 -12.35 -12.68 8.95
CA MET A 48 -11.79 -12.20 7.68
C MET A 48 -10.58 -13.01 7.26
N PHE A 49 -10.72 -13.82 6.22
CA PHE A 49 -9.66 -14.64 5.65
C PHE A 49 -9.25 -14.08 4.27
N PRO A 50 -8.11 -13.36 4.15
CA PRO A 50 -7.59 -12.88 2.88
C PRO A 50 -7.29 -14.03 1.92
N ARG A 51 -7.61 -13.81 0.66
CA ARG A 51 -7.35 -14.73 -0.45
C ARG A 51 -6.59 -14.01 -1.56
N SER A 52 -6.04 -14.79 -2.49
CA SER A 52 -5.46 -14.25 -3.72
C SER A 52 -6.55 -13.86 -4.72
N VAL A 53 -6.22 -12.95 -5.63
CA VAL A 53 -7.08 -12.59 -6.76
C VAL A 53 -6.77 -13.47 -7.97
N THR A 54 -7.75 -13.64 -8.85
CA THR A 54 -7.57 -14.25 -10.16
C THR A 54 -7.39 -13.16 -11.20
N VAL A 55 -6.38 -13.33 -12.05
CA VAL A 55 -6.00 -12.37 -13.11
C VAL A 55 -6.02 -13.10 -14.44
N SER A 56 -6.62 -12.48 -15.45
CA SER A 56 -6.58 -12.97 -16.83
C SER A 56 -5.76 -12.00 -17.68
N ARG A 57 -4.86 -12.52 -18.51
CA ARG A 57 -3.98 -11.72 -19.36
C ARG A 57 -4.15 -12.14 -20.82
N ALA A 58 -4.10 -11.17 -21.73
CA ALA A 58 -4.11 -11.46 -23.15
C ALA A 58 -2.87 -12.29 -23.53
N GLY A 59 -3.08 -13.39 -24.26
CA GLY A 59 -2.00 -14.28 -24.70
C GLY A 59 -1.57 -15.34 -23.68
N THR A 60 -2.33 -15.57 -22.60
CA THR A 60 -2.14 -16.74 -21.72
C THR A 60 -3.29 -17.74 -21.89
N ASP A 61 -2.98 -19.03 -21.77
CA ASP A 61 -3.96 -20.12 -21.97
C ASP A 61 -4.90 -20.30 -20.77
N ALA A 62 -4.49 -19.82 -19.58
CA ALA A 62 -5.27 -19.91 -18.35
C ALA A 62 -5.09 -18.65 -17.49
N PRO A 63 -6.06 -18.33 -16.61
CA PRO A 63 -5.90 -17.32 -15.58
C PRO A 63 -4.83 -17.70 -14.56
N GLU A 64 -4.19 -16.71 -13.94
CA GLU A 64 -3.29 -16.90 -12.81
C GLU A 64 -3.95 -16.49 -11.48
N THR A 65 -3.60 -17.19 -10.41
CA THR A 65 -3.96 -16.80 -9.04
C THR A 65 -2.75 -16.12 -8.40
N ARG A 66 -2.95 -14.91 -7.88
CA ARG A 66 -1.84 -14.11 -7.36
C ARG A 66 -2.27 -13.22 -6.20
N PHE A 67 -1.39 -13.10 -5.21
CA PHE A 67 -1.53 -12.08 -4.17
C PHE A 67 -0.68 -10.84 -4.48
N TRP A 68 0.62 -11.03 -4.76
CA TRP A 68 1.58 -9.94 -4.94
C TRP A 68 1.82 -9.56 -6.40
N PHE A 69 1.52 -8.32 -6.75
CA PHE A 69 1.89 -7.68 -8.01
C PHE A 69 3.19 -6.91 -7.85
N PRO A 70 4.32 -7.36 -8.43
CA PRO A 70 5.57 -6.62 -8.39
C PRO A 70 5.45 -5.32 -9.21
N VAL A 71 6.14 -4.27 -8.75
CA VAL A 71 6.31 -3.03 -9.53
C VAL A 71 7.41 -3.19 -10.58
N ASP A 72 7.46 -2.27 -11.54
CA ASP A 72 8.54 -2.22 -12.52
C ASP A 72 9.88 -1.85 -11.89
N VAL A 73 10.93 -2.59 -12.22
CA VAL A 73 12.27 -2.44 -11.62
C VAL A 73 12.89 -1.08 -11.98
N ALA A 74 12.77 -0.61 -13.22
CA ALA A 74 13.34 0.66 -13.63
C ALA A 74 12.61 1.84 -12.95
N LEU A 75 11.30 1.75 -12.81
CA LEU A 75 10.52 2.75 -12.06
C LEU A 75 10.87 2.74 -10.56
N LEU A 76 11.13 1.58 -9.97
CA LEU A 76 11.57 1.49 -8.58
C LEU A 76 12.98 2.09 -8.38
N GLU A 77 13.90 1.88 -9.32
CA GLU A 77 15.23 2.49 -9.27
C GLU A 77 15.18 4.02 -9.48
N ALA A 78 14.27 4.52 -10.31
CA ALA A 78 13.98 5.95 -10.41
C ALA A 78 13.46 6.51 -9.07
N ALA A 79 12.63 5.75 -8.34
CA ALA A 79 12.23 6.11 -6.97
C ALA A 79 13.41 6.15 -5.99
N ARG A 80 14.32 5.18 -6.03
CA ARG A 80 15.52 5.18 -5.18
C ARG A 80 16.41 6.40 -5.45
N SER A 81 16.61 6.72 -6.73
CA SER A 81 17.40 7.88 -7.14
C SER A 81 16.75 9.19 -6.66
N ALA A 82 15.44 9.33 -6.89
CA ALA A 82 14.66 10.49 -6.43
C ALA A 82 14.66 10.66 -4.91
N ALA A 83 14.64 9.57 -4.14
CA ALA A 83 14.58 9.60 -2.68
C ALA A 83 15.74 10.35 -2.03
N SER A 84 16.92 10.35 -2.67
CA SER A 84 18.11 11.09 -2.20
C SER A 84 18.12 12.58 -2.54
N LYS A 85 17.19 13.04 -3.40
CA LYS A 85 17.16 14.39 -4.00
C LYS A 85 15.98 15.23 -3.55
N VAL A 86 15.05 14.66 -2.78
CA VAL A 86 13.81 15.31 -2.36
C VAL A 86 13.81 15.54 -0.86
N THR A 87 13.62 16.79 -0.46
CA THR A 87 13.26 17.15 0.91
C THR A 87 11.74 17.25 1.01
N LEU A 88 11.15 16.46 1.90
CA LEU A 88 9.70 16.48 2.13
C LEU A 88 9.30 17.67 3.01
N ALA A 89 8.11 18.21 2.77
CA ALA A 89 7.54 19.24 3.62
C ALA A 89 7.14 18.65 4.98
N ARG A 90 7.37 19.43 6.05
CA ARG A 90 7.02 19.06 7.43
C ARG A 90 5.74 19.72 7.93
N CYS A 91 5.32 20.82 7.30
CA CYS A 91 4.24 21.66 7.78
C CYS A 91 3.21 21.89 6.68
N THR A 92 1.94 21.94 7.09
CA THR A 92 0.82 22.38 6.25
C THR A 92 0.91 23.88 5.96
N ALA A 93 0.13 24.36 4.99
CA ALA A 93 0.09 25.79 4.64
C ALA A 93 -0.39 26.69 5.80
N ASP A 94 -1.22 26.16 6.71
CA ASP A 94 -1.73 26.85 7.89
C ASP A 94 -0.83 26.71 9.14
N GLY A 95 0.38 26.16 8.97
CA GLY A 95 1.42 26.17 10.01
C GLY A 95 1.38 25.00 10.99
N ARG A 96 0.54 23.98 10.77
CA ARG A 96 0.57 22.73 11.56
C ARG A 96 1.73 21.86 11.10
N CYS A 97 2.66 21.57 12.01
CA CYS A 97 3.89 20.85 11.69
C CYS A 97 3.95 19.48 12.36
N LEU A 98 4.55 18.53 11.64
CA LEU A 98 4.92 17.21 12.18
C LEU A 98 6.13 17.31 13.11
N ASP A 99 6.21 16.41 14.09
CA ASP A 99 7.29 16.40 15.10
C ASP A 99 8.68 16.12 14.51
N ARG A 100 8.72 15.38 13.40
CA ARG A 100 9.96 15.07 12.66
C ARG A 100 9.82 15.40 11.19
N LEU A 101 10.95 15.58 10.52
CA LEU A 101 10.98 15.65 9.07
C LEU A 101 10.50 14.30 8.49
N PRO A 102 9.57 14.31 7.53
CA PRO A 102 9.19 13.08 6.85
C PRO A 102 10.34 12.51 6.03
N ARG A 103 10.30 11.19 5.83
CA ARG A 103 11.28 10.46 5.01
C ARG A 103 10.63 9.72 3.86
N ILE A 104 11.45 9.34 2.89
CA ILE A 104 11.06 8.51 1.75
C ILE A 104 11.53 7.08 2.03
N ALA A 105 10.62 6.11 1.97
CA ALA A 105 10.90 4.68 2.14
C ALA A 105 10.64 3.94 0.83
N VAL A 106 11.68 3.40 0.20
CA VAL A 106 11.58 2.65 -1.06
C VAL A 106 11.81 1.16 -0.82
N GLY A 107 10.88 0.33 -1.27
CA GLY A 107 10.87 -1.13 -1.10
C GLY A 107 9.85 -1.64 -0.08
N GLY A 108 9.84 -2.96 0.13
CA GLY A 108 8.84 -3.64 0.95
C GLY A 108 7.45 -3.70 0.28
N SER A 109 6.44 -4.11 1.03
CA SER A 109 5.09 -4.35 0.48
C SER A 109 4.13 -3.20 0.73
N GLY A 110 3.21 -2.94 -0.19
CA GLY A 110 1.99 -2.17 0.04
C GLY A 110 0.78 -3.08 -0.11
N VAL A 111 -0.31 -2.81 0.63
CA VAL A 111 -1.56 -3.55 0.42
C VAL A 111 -2.71 -2.60 0.13
N SER A 112 -3.73 -3.08 -0.55
CA SER A 112 -4.88 -2.28 -0.94
C SER A 112 -6.19 -3.02 -0.69
N GLY A 113 -7.23 -2.27 -0.36
CA GLY A 113 -8.58 -2.79 -0.15
C GLY A 113 -9.58 -1.67 0.07
N GLY A 114 -10.80 -1.80 -0.46
CA GLY A 114 -11.80 -0.74 -0.50
C GLY A 114 -12.43 -0.29 0.82
N ALA A 115 -11.89 -0.66 1.98
CA ALA A 115 -12.35 -0.18 3.29
C ALA A 115 -11.39 0.84 3.86
N PHE A 116 -11.93 1.92 4.45
CA PHE A 116 -11.16 2.85 5.26
C PHE A 116 -10.84 2.20 6.61
N VAL A 117 -9.55 2.11 6.96
CA VAL A 117 -9.11 1.43 8.19
C VAL A 117 -8.75 2.46 9.25
N ASP A 118 -9.45 2.42 10.39
CA ASP A 118 -9.12 3.18 11.60
C ASP A 118 -9.22 2.26 12.82
N ASN A 119 -8.38 1.20 12.86
CA ASN A 119 -8.41 0.18 13.89
C ASN A 119 -6.97 -0.31 14.19
N ALA A 120 -6.49 -0.06 15.42
CA ALA A 120 -5.11 -0.34 15.83
C ALA A 120 -4.74 -1.83 15.77
N ASP A 121 -5.67 -2.71 16.18
CA ASP A 121 -5.44 -4.16 16.20
C ASP A 121 -5.38 -4.71 14.77
N PHE A 122 -6.32 -4.29 13.92
CA PHE A 122 -6.34 -4.67 12.51
C PHE A 122 -5.11 -4.14 11.77
N ARG A 123 -4.71 -2.90 12.04
CA ARG A 123 -3.45 -2.32 11.53
C ARG A 123 -2.24 -3.18 11.89
N THR A 124 -2.16 -3.64 13.14
CA THR A 124 -1.07 -4.48 13.63
C THR A 124 -1.06 -5.81 12.90
N TRP A 125 -2.24 -6.45 12.79
CA TRP A 125 -2.40 -7.68 12.03
C TRP A 125 -2.01 -7.52 10.56
N ILE A 126 -2.38 -6.41 9.88
CA ILE A 126 -1.96 -6.14 8.49
C ILE A 126 -0.43 -6.06 8.37
N PHE A 127 0.23 -5.39 9.33
CA PHE A 127 1.68 -5.29 9.33
C PHE A 127 2.33 -6.67 9.47
N GLU A 128 1.86 -7.48 10.42
CA GLU A 128 2.39 -8.81 10.71
C GLU A 128 2.13 -9.82 9.58
N ALA A 129 0.90 -9.87 9.06
CA ALA A 129 0.48 -10.83 8.05
C ALA A 129 1.16 -10.57 6.69
N PHE A 130 1.36 -9.31 6.32
CA PHE A 130 1.77 -8.94 4.96
C PHE A 130 3.16 -8.30 4.88
N GLY A 131 3.78 -7.94 6.02
CA GLY A 131 4.99 -7.11 6.04
C GLY A 131 4.76 -5.76 5.35
N ALA A 132 3.53 -5.26 5.37
CA ALA A 132 3.12 -4.09 4.61
C ALA A 132 3.65 -2.81 5.26
N ARG A 133 4.21 -1.90 4.46
CA ARG A 133 4.61 -0.55 4.90
C ARG A 133 3.38 0.33 5.11
N LEU A 134 2.44 0.25 4.17
CA LEU A 134 1.20 1.04 4.13
C LEU A 134 0.03 0.22 3.59
N LEU A 135 -1.18 0.71 3.83
CA LEU A 135 -2.38 0.28 3.13
C LEU A 135 -3.05 1.47 2.43
N ASP A 136 -3.73 1.21 1.32
CA ASP A 136 -4.62 2.17 0.66
C ASP A 136 -5.87 1.47 0.09
N MET A 137 -6.62 2.14 -0.79
CA MET A 137 -7.87 1.65 -1.33
C MET A 137 -7.85 1.36 -2.85
N GLU A 138 -6.79 1.73 -3.58
CA GLU A 138 -6.75 1.58 -5.05
C GLU A 138 -5.50 0.91 -5.64
N SER A 139 -4.31 1.02 -5.01
CA SER A 139 -3.05 0.76 -5.74
C SER A 139 -2.90 -0.68 -6.21
N ALA A 140 -3.38 -1.67 -5.45
CA ALA A 140 -3.30 -3.06 -5.92
C ALA A 140 -4.29 -3.35 -7.06
N ALA A 141 -5.39 -2.60 -7.19
CA ALA A 141 -6.32 -2.73 -8.30
C ALA A 141 -5.70 -2.15 -9.57
N VAL A 142 -5.01 -1.01 -9.45
CA VAL A 142 -4.22 -0.45 -10.54
C VAL A 142 -3.07 -1.39 -10.93
N ALA A 143 -2.37 -1.97 -9.95
CA ALA A 143 -1.32 -2.97 -10.19
C ALA A 143 -1.84 -4.20 -10.94
N HIS A 144 -3.02 -4.71 -10.56
CA HIS A 144 -3.69 -5.81 -11.24
C HIS A 144 -3.94 -5.45 -12.71
N VAL A 145 -4.60 -4.32 -13.00
CA VAL A 145 -4.90 -3.93 -14.38
C VAL A 145 -3.63 -3.69 -15.19
N ALA A 146 -2.62 -3.05 -14.61
CA ALA A 146 -1.33 -2.84 -15.27
C ALA A 146 -0.66 -4.18 -15.61
N HIS A 147 -0.67 -5.14 -14.68
CA HIS A 147 -0.15 -6.48 -14.90
C HIS A 147 -0.89 -7.22 -16.04
N ALA A 148 -2.23 -7.19 -16.02
CA ALA A 148 -3.07 -7.82 -17.04
C ALA A 148 -2.82 -7.25 -18.46
N ASN A 149 -2.38 -6.00 -18.55
CA ASN A 149 -2.11 -5.31 -19.82
C ASN A 149 -0.62 -5.18 -20.15
N GLY A 150 0.28 -5.74 -19.35
CA GLY A 150 1.73 -5.64 -19.57
C GLY A 150 2.28 -4.21 -19.49
N VAL A 151 1.65 -3.34 -18.69
CA VAL A 151 2.04 -1.94 -18.50
C VAL A 151 2.94 -1.83 -17.26
N PRO A 152 4.13 -1.19 -17.35
CA PRO A 152 4.96 -0.89 -16.19
C PRO A 152 4.21 -0.08 -15.13
N PHE A 153 4.33 -0.46 -13.86
CA PHE A 153 3.59 0.14 -12.76
C PHE A 153 4.50 0.42 -11.58
N VAL A 154 4.28 1.56 -10.92
CA VAL A 154 4.78 1.89 -9.58
C VAL A 154 3.74 2.78 -8.91
N ALA A 155 3.60 2.69 -7.59
CA ALA A 155 2.75 3.59 -6.82
C ALA A 155 3.56 4.28 -5.72
N VAL A 156 3.35 5.60 -5.62
CA VAL A 156 3.94 6.47 -4.61
C VAL A 156 2.81 6.91 -3.69
N ARG A 157 2.88 6.56 -2.40
CA ARG A 157 1.85 6.95 -1.43
C ARG A 157 2.47 7.68 -0.26
N SER A 158 1.85 8.78 0.14
CA SER A 158 2.20 9.48 1.38
C SER A 158 1.16 9.17 2.45
N LEU A 159 1.62 9.03 3.69
CA LEU A 159 0.74 8.71 4.81
C LEU A 159 0.08 10.00 5.31
N ALA A 160 -1.26 10.06 5.29
CA ALA A 160 -2.02 11.18 5.85
C ALA A 160 -2.62 10.87 7.24
N ASP A 161 -2.70 9.59 7.61
CA ASP A 161 -3.04 9.09 8.94
C ASP A 161 -2.27 7.79 9.24
N LEU A 162 -2.55 7.16 10.39
CA LEU A 162 -1.86 5.96 10.88
C LEU A 162 -2.75 4.72 10.99
N ALA A 163 -3.91 4.69 10.35
CA ALA A 163 -4.89 3.60 10.35
C ALA A 163 -5.29 3.12 11.76
N GLY A 164 -5.72 4.04 12.62
CA GLY A 164 -5.99 3.76 14.04
C GLY A 164 -4.75 3.71 14.94
N GLY A 165 -3.55 3.93 14.39
CA GLY A 165 -2.29 3.95 15.17
C GLY A 165 -1.99 5.26 15.91
N SER A 166 -2.84 6.28 15.78
CA SER A 166 -2.70 7.54 16.51
C SER A 166 -3.23 7.41 17.94
N ALA A 167 -2.62 8.12 18.90
CA ALA A 167 -3.10 8.13 20.29
C ALA A 167 -4.46 8.85 20.47
N GLY A 168 -4.88 9.64 19.49
CA GLY A 168 -6.14 10.38 19.47
C GLY A 168 -6.89 10.20 18.15
N ALA A 169 -7.81 11.12 17.87
CA ALA A 169 -8.60 11.09 16.65
C ALA A 169 -7.74 11.03 15.39
N ASN A 170 -8.28 10.39 14.34
CA ASN A 170 -7.65 10.30 13.03
C ASN A 170 -7.34 11.71 12.48
N GLN A 171 -6.14 11.89 11.92
CA GLN A 171 -5.61 13.20 11.51
C GLN A 171 -5.58 13.39 9.99
N MET A 172 -6.25 12.51 9.24
CA MET A 172 -6.33 12.55 7.77
C MET A 172 -6.69 13.94 7.25
N GLU A 173 -7.77 14.55 7.73
CA GLU A 173 -8.20 15.89 7.27
C GLU A 173 -7.15 16.99 7.51
N THR A 174 -6.34 16.85 8.58
CA THR A 174 -5.30 17.82 8.91
C THR A 174 -4.11 17.73 7.96
N PHE A 175 -3.71 16.51 7.59
CA PHE A 175 -2.46 16.27 6.88
C PHE A 175 -2.61 15.77 5.44
N LEU A 176 -3.84 15.64 4.94
CA LEU A 176 -4.11 15.19 3.57
C LEU A 176 -3.38 16.04 2.53
N GLU A 177 -3.45 17.37 2.63
CA GLU A 177 -2.77 18.26 1.69
C GLU A 177 -1.25 18.15 1.77
N LEU A 178 -0.70 18.03 3.00
CA LEU A 178 0.73 17.83 3.22
C LEU A 178 1.20 16.52 2.58
N ALA A 179 0.47 15.43 2.81
CA ALA A 179 0.76 14.13 2.26
C ALA A 179 0.66 14.14 0.73
N ALA A 180 -0.38 14.75 0.16
CA ALA A 180 -0.53 14.90 -1.29
C ALA A 180 0.63 15.69 -1.90
N GLY A 181 1.04 16.79 -1.28
CA GLY A 181 2.19 17.59 -1.69
C GLY A 181 3.50 16.80 -1.66
N ASN A 182 3.75 16.04 -0.60
CA ASN A 182 4.92 15.19 -0.45
C ASN A 182 4.96 14.08 -1.50
N ALA A 183 3.85 13.38 -1.74
CA ALA A 183 3.75 12.38 -2.80
C ALA A 183 4.03 12.99 -4.19
N ALA A 184 3.44 14.15 -4.49
CA ALA A 184 3.65 14.85 -5.75
C ALA A 184 5.10 15.30 -5.94
N ALA A 185 5.79 15.75 -4.87
CA ALA A 185 7.19 16.11 -4.92
C ALA A 185 8.08 14.91 -5.30
N VAL A 186 7.81 13.73 -4.73
CA VAL A 186 8.51 12.48 -5.07
C VAL A 186 8.23 12.07 -6.50
N VAL A 187 6.97 12.08 -6.96
CA VAL A 187 6.62 11.76 -8.35
C VAL A 187 7.33 12.69 -9.34
N ARG A 188 7.34 14.01 -9.09
CA ARG A 188 8.04 14.98 -9.94
C ARG A 188 9.54 14.73 -10.01
N ALA A 189 10.15 14.30 -8.90
CA ALA A 189 11.55 13.93 -8.89
C ALA A 189 11.79 12.61 -9.64
N MET A 190 10.97 11.59 -9.43
CA MET A 190 11.03 10.32 -10.17
C MET A 190 10.97 10.53 -11.67
N LEU A 191 10.05 11.38 -12.17
CA LEU A 191 9.93 11.69 -13.59
C LEU A 191 11.21 12.28 -14.21
N ARG A 192 12.06 12.95 -13.42
CA ARG A 192 13.37 13.46 -13.88
C ARG A 192 14.47 12.41 -13.86
N GLU A 193 14.29 11.34 -13.09
CA GLU A 193 15.21 10.20 -13.00
C GLU A 193 14.84 9.06 -13.95
N MET A 194 13.64 9.13 -14.54
CA MET A 194 13.20 8.12 -15.49
C MET A 194 14.09 8.14 -16.73
N PRO A 195 14.51 6.97 -17.22
CA PRO A 195 15.25 6.90 -18.48
C PRO A 195 14.38 7.46 -19.61
N ASP A 196 15.02 8.14 -20.57
CA ASP A 196 14.37 8.50 -21.82
C ASP A 196 13.78 7.22 -22.44
N ARG A 197 12.52 7.28 -22.86
CA ARG A 197 11.91 6.13 -23.56
C ARG A 197 12.70 5.88 -24.84
N PRO A 198 13.10 4.64 -25.14
CA PRO A 198 13.68 4.29 -26.42
C PRO A 198 12.71 4.56 -27.57
#